data_AF-A0AAQ3P072-F1
#
_entry.id   AF-A0AAQ3P072-F1
#
_cell.length_a   1.000
_cell.length_b   1.000
_cell.length_c   1.000
_cell.angle_alpha   90.00
_cell.angle_beta   90.00
_cell.angle_gamma   90.00
#
_symmetry.space_group_name_H-M   'P 1'
#
loop_
_entity.id
_entity.type
_entity.pdbx_description
1 polymer ?
#
loop_
_entity_poly.entity_id
_entity_poly.type
_entity_poly.pdbx_seq_one_letter_code
_entity_poly.pdbx_strand_id
1 'polypeptide(L)'
;MLQCKSRTTNEVVYTKKGKTDSSGAYTIYVDEDHADEVCNAKLVSSNHPECREVTPGRDEALVILTRYNGIASDDRYANAMGFMAQDVADGCAEVLRQYQEFDNEN
;
A
#
# COMPACT_ATOMS: atom_id res chain seq x y z
N MET A 1 4.85 -4.32 5.32
CA MET A 1 5.45 -5.66 5.13
C MET A 1 5.02 -6.17 3.77
N LEU A 2 5.92 -6.75 3.00
CA LEU A 2 5.59 -7.50 1.79
C LEU A 2 5.23 -8.93 2.18
N GLN A 3 4.14 -9.47 1.64
CA GLN A 3 3.70 -10.85 1.84
C GLN A 3 3.24 -11.42 0.51
N CYS A 4 3.79 -12.57 0.11
CA CYS A 4 3.33 -13.34 -1.04
C CYS A 4 2.64 -14.62 -0.61
N LYS A 5 1.59 -14.99 -1.33
CA LYS A 5 0.83 -16.21 -1.12
C LYS A 5 0.80 -17.04 -2.40
N SER A 6 0.85 -18.36 -2.23
CA SER A 6 0.55 -19.29 -3.31
C SER A 6 -0.86 -19.00 -3.84
N ARG A 7 -0.97 -18.85 -5.16
CA ARG A 7 -2.27 -18.67 -5.83
C ARG A 7 -3.19 -19.88 -5.68
N THR A 8 -2.61 -21.08 -5.52
CA THR A 8 -3.37 -22.34 -5.44
C THR A 8 -3.75 -22.69 -4.00
N THR A 9 -2.80 -22.59 -3.05
CA THR A 9 -3.04 -23.04 -1.67
C THR A 9 -3.44 -21.91 -0.72
N ASN A 10 -3.29 -20.64 -1.13
CA ASN A 10 -3.41 -19.45 -0.28
C ASN A 10 -2.44 -19.40 0.92
N GLU A 11 -1.48 -20.32 0.98
CA GLU A 11 -0.46 -20.33 2.02
C GLU A 11 0.54 -19.20 1.79
N VAL A 12 1.03 -18.61 2.88
CA VAL A 12 2.08 -17.60 2.84
C VAL A 12 3.40 -18.30 2.51
N VAL A 13 4.00 -17.91 1.39
CA VAL A 13 5.25 -18.50 0.87
C VAL A 13 6.43 -17.55 1.04
N TYR A 14 6.17 -16.25 1.20
CA TYR A 14 7.21 -15.26 1.41
C TYR A 14 6.73 -14.10 2.27
N THR A 15 7.62 -13.60 3.13
CA THR A 15 7.40 -12.34 3.86
C THR A 15 8.69 -11.55 3.98
N LYS A 16 8.59 -10.21 3.86
CA LYS A 16 9.70 -9.30 4.13
C LYS A 16 9.22 -8.03 4.79
N LYS A 17 9.84 -7.66 5.91
CA LYS A 17 9.51 -6.43 6.64
C LYS A 17 10.18 -5.23 5.97
N GLY A 18 9.48 -4.11 5.97
CA GLY A 18 9.98 -2.80 5.56
C GLY A 18 9.53 -1.77 6.57
N LYS A 19 10.25 -0.67 6.68
CA LYS A 19 9.92 0.48 7.52
C LYS A 19 9.94 1.72 6.65
N THR A 20 8.99 2.63 6.91
CA THR A 20 8.97 3.92 6.24
C THR A 20 10.12 4.80 6.74
N ASP A 21 10.65 5.62 5.84
CA ASP A 21 11.58 6.69 6.17
C ASP A 21 10.83 7.95 6.63
N SER A 22 11.56 9.06 6.81
CA SER A 22 11.00 10.34 7.26
C SER A 22 10.02 10.98 6.27
N SER A 23 10.02 10.57 5.00
CA SER A 23 9.07 11.02 3.99
C SER A 23 7.78 10.20 3.97
N GLY A 24 7.72 9.09 4.71
CA GLY A 24 6.61 8.13 4.64
C GLY A 24 6.74 7.10 3.52
N ALA A 25 7.81 7.17 2.70
CA ALA A 25 8.13 6.17 1.70
C ALA A 25 8.80 4.94 2.32
N TYR A 26 8.67 3.78 1.68
CA TYR A 26 9.39 2.57 2.07
C TYR A 26 9.98 1.90 0.82
N THR A 27 11.12 1.24 0.99
CA THR A 27 11.74 0.41 -0.03
C THR A 27 11.95 -1.00 0.54
N ILE A 28 11.47 -2.01 -0.17
CA ILE A 28 11.67 -3.42 0.16
C ILE A 28 12.38 -4.06 -1.01
N TYR A 29 13.65 -4.42 -0.81
CA TYR A 29 14.41 -5.17 -1.81
C TYR A 29 13.94 -6.62 -1.84
N VAL A 30 13.71 -7.17 -3.01
CA VAL A 30 13.31 -8.57 -3.21
C VAL A 30 14.29 -9.19 -4.21
N ASP A 31 14.88 -10.29 -3.82
CA ASP A 31 15.95 -11.01 -4.54
C ASP A 31 15.46 -12.29 -5.22
N GLU A 32 14.15 -12.56 -5.17
CA GLU A 32 13.49 -13.73 -5.74
C GLU A 32 12.38 -13.31 -6.72
N ASP A 33 12.15 -14.11 -7.76
CA ASP A 33 10.99 -13.96 -8.65
C ASP A 33 9.82 -14.77 -8.07
N HIS A 34 8.69 -14.12 -7.85
CA HIS A 34 7.49 -14.69 -7.26
C HIS A 34 6.45 -15.11 -8.31
N ALA A 35 6.83 -15.22 -9.59
CA ALA A 35 6.05 -15.81 -10.68
C ALA A 35 4.53 -15.48 -10.65
N ASP A 36 3.69 -16.47 -10.34
CA ASP A 36 2.23 -16.39 -10.30
C ASP A 36 1.64 -16.22 -8.88
N GLU A 37 2.49 -16.00 -7.87
CA GLU A 37 2.09 -15.74 -6.50
C GLU A 37 1.40 -14.37 -6.35
N VAL A 38 0.50 -14.28 -5.36
CA VAL A 38 -0.20 -13.03 -5.05
C VAL A 38 0.58 -12.30 -3.95
N CYS A 39 1.28 -11.24 -4.34
CA CYS A 39 2.10 -10.43 -3.44
C CYS A 39 1.43 -9.10 -3.10
N ASN A 40 1.31 -8.80 -1.80
CA ASN A 40 0.79 -7.54 -1.29
C ASN A 40 1.79 -6.87 -0.35
N ALA A 41 1.97 -5.56 -0.51
CA ALA A 41 2.47 -4.73 0.59
C ALA A 41 1.31 -4.48 1.55
N LYS A 42 1.52 -4.69 2.85
CA LYS A 42 0.51 -4.58 3.91
C LYS A 42 0.99 -3.68 5.04
N LEU A 43 0.08 -2.90 5.60
CA LEU A 43 0.32 -2.18 6.85
C LEU A 43 0.49 -3.15 8.02
N VAL A 44 1.33 -2.76 8.99
CA VAL A 44 1.60 -3.56 10.19
C VAL A 44 1.35 -2.73 11.44
N SER A 45 1.92 -1.53 11.48
CA SER A 45 1.82 -0.64 12.63
C SER A 45 2.09 0.80 12.23
N SER A 46 1.51 1.73 12.97
CA SER A 46 1.83 3.16 12.90
C SER A 46 2.63 3.58 14.13
N ASN A 47 3.61 4.47 13.93
CA ASN A 47 4.30 5.14 15.03
C ASN A 47 3.57 6.41 15.50
N HIS A 48 2.57 6.89 14.75
CA HIS A 48 1.78 8.06 15.13
C HIS A 48 0.76 7.68 16.22
N PRO A 49 0.71 8.41 17.35
CA PRO A 49 -0.18 8.05 18.46
C PRO A 49 -1.66 8.13 18.09
N GLU A 50 -2.03 9.07 17.22
CA GLU A 50 -3.42 9.37 16.85
C GLU A 50 -3.86 8.76 15.51
N CYS A 51 -2.96 8.07 14.80
CA CYS A 51 -3.27 7.45 13.51
C CYS A 51 -2.90 5.96 13.53
N ARG A 52 -3.67 5.15 14.26
CA ARG A 52 -3.36 3.73 14.50
C ARG A 52 -4.36 2.75 13.89
N GLU A 53 -5.55 3.22 13.55
CA GLU A 53 -6.55 2.41 12.90
C GLU A 53 -6.26 2.36 11.40
N VAL A 54 -6.33 1.19 10.79
CA VAL A 54 -6.08 1.06 9.35
C VAL A 54 -7.27 1.61 8.58
N THR A 55 -7.02 2.46 7.57
CA THR A 55 -8.09 2.97 6.72
C THR A 55 -8.68 1.81 5.89
N PRO A 56 -10.00 1.55 5.96
CA PRO A 56 -10.62 0.47 5.18
C PRO A 56 -10.33 0.59 3.68
N GLY A 57 -9.88 -0.52 3.07
CA GLY A 57 -9.52 -0.56 1.65
C GLY A 57 -8.17 0.07 1.30
N ARG A 58 -7.41 0.55 2.31
CA ARG A 58 -6.02 1.04 2.17
C ARG A 58 -5.08 0.31 3.13
N ASP A 59 -5.43 -0.90 3.53
CA ASP A 59 -4.65 -1.78 4.39
C ASP A 59 -3.55 -2.53 3.64
N GLU A 60 -3.74 -2.74 2.34
CA GLU A 60 -2.79 -3.41 1.47
C GLU A 60 -2.80 -2.86 0.03
N ALA A 61 -1.70 -3.11 -0.68
CA ALA A 61 -1.54 -2.80 -2.10
C ALA A 61 -0.93 -4.00 -2.82
N LEU A 62 -1.53 -4.40 -3.93
CA LEU A 62 -1.01 -5.49 -4.78
C LEU A 62 0.27 -5.03 -5.48
N VAL A 63 1.27 -5.92 -5.55
CA VAL A 63 2.56 -5.67 -6.20
C VAL A 63 2.91 -6.89 -7.06
N ILE A 64 3.32 -6.65 -8.31
CA ILE A 64 3.69 -7.74 -9.24
C ILE A 64 5.19 -7.99 -9.13
N LEU A 65 5.58 -9.13 -8.56
CA LEU A 65 6.98 -9.49 -8.35
C LEU A 65 7.43 -10.61 -9.29
N THR A 66 7.27 -10.38 -10.58
CA THR A 66 7.84 -11.24 -11.62
C THR A 66 8.43 -10.40 -12.76
N ARG A 67 9.45 -10.92 -13.42
CA ARG A 67 9.99 -10.38 -14.68
C ARG A 67 9.26 -10.91 -15.92
N TYR A 68 8.44 -11.94 -15.79
CA TYR A 68 7.68 -12.55 -16.90
C TYR A 68 6.37 -11.80 -17.22
N ASN A 69 6.37 -10.47 -17.14
CA ASN A 69 5.18 -9.63 -17.32
C ASN A 69 5.35 -8.48 -18.33
N GLY A 70 6.50 -8.42 -19.03
CA GLY A 70 6.78 -7.39 -20.04
C GLY A 70 7.11 -6.01 -19.49
N ILE A 71 7.25 -5.84 -18.16
CA ILE A 71 7.67 -4.56 -17.57
C ILE A 71 9.20 -4.50 -17.53
N ALA A 72 9.78 -3.46 -18.14
CA ALA A 72 11.23 -3.32 -18.31
C ALA A 72 12.02 -2.97 -17.03
N SER A 73 11.36 -2.41 -16.01
CA SER A 73 11.98 -2.03 -14.74
C SER A 73 11.81 -3.11 -13.67
N ASP A 74 12.75 -3.21 -12.75
CA ASP A 74 12.62 -3.99 -11.50
C ASP A 74 11.87 -3.24 -10.39
N ASP A 75 11.74 -1.92 -10.54
CA ASP A 75 11.02 -1.11 -9.57
C ASP A 75 9.51 -1.32 -9.72
N ARG A 76 8.86 -1.58 -8.59
CA ARG A 76 7.42 -1.75 -8.48
C ARG A 76 6.87 -0.76 -7.48
N TYR A 77 6.01 0.14 -7.97
CA TYR A 77 5.37 1.15 -7.14
C TYR A 77 4.04 0.62 -6.63
N ALA A 78 3.92 0.49 -5.31
CA ALA A 78 2.68 0.14 -4.64
C ALA A 78 1.83 1.39 -4.42
N ASN A 79 0.50 1.23 -4.49
CA ASN A 79 -0.41 2.30 -4.09
C ASN A 79 -0.19 2.72 -2.63
N ALA A 80 -0.47 3.99 -2.34
CA ALA A 80 -0.39 4.51 -0.98
C ALA A 80 -1.40 3.79 -0.07
N MET A 81 -0.89 3.30 1.07
CA MET A 81 -1.68 2.75 2.16
C MET A 81 -1.77 3.77 3.29
N GLY A 82 -2.76 3.64 4.18
CA GLY A 82 -2.97 4.65 5.22
C GLY A 82 -3.54 4.13 6.53
N PHE A 83 -3.13 4.78 7.61
CA PHE A 83 -3.84 4.74 8.89
C PHE A 83 -4.75 5.96 8.99
N MET A 84 -5.94 5.76 9.53
CA MET A 84 -6.94 6.78 9.76
C MET A 84 -6.60 7.57 11.03
N ALA A 85 -6.69 8.89 10.95
CA ALA A 85 -6.63 9.76 12.11
C ALA A 85 -7.88 9.57 12.96
N GLN A 86 -7.75 9.65 14.29
CA GLN A 86 -8.88 9.55 15.23
C GLN A 86 -9.86 10.70 15.07
N ASP A 87 -9.34 11.91 14.86
CA ASP A 87 -10.13 13.12 14.68
C ASP A 87 -10.07 13.62 13.23
N VAL A 88 -11.18 14.19 12.78
CA VAL A 88 -11.26 14.82 11.46
C VAL A 88 -10.45 16.11 11.50
N ALA A 89 -9.51 16.26 10.57
CA ALA A 89 -8.69 17.46 10.49
C ALA A 89 -9.52 18.68 10.05
N ASP A 90 -9.13 19.84 10.57
CA ASP A 90 -9.66 21.13 10.12
C ASP A 90 -9.48 21.26 8.60
N GLY A 91 -10.56 21.64 7.90
CA GLY A 91 -10.55 21.81 6.46
C GLY A 91 -10.87 20.55 5.63
N CYS A 92 -11.03 19.37 6.23
CA CYS A 92 -11.46 18.18 5.47
C CYS A 92 -12.79 18.40 4.72
N ALA A 93 -13.75 19.09 5.34
CA ALA A 93 -15.04 19.41 4.72
C ALA A 93 -14.88 20.36 3.51
N GLU A 94 -13.95 21.30 3.59
CA GLU A 94 -13.67 22.26 2.52
C GLU A 94 -12.99 21.56 1.33
N VAL A 95 -12.03 20.67 1.59
CA VAL A 95 -11.41 19.83 0.55
C VAL A 95 -12.47 18.98 -0.15
N LEU A 96 -13.39 18.36 0.60
CA LEU A 96 -14.47 17.57 0.02
C LEU A 96 -15.40 18.41 -0.88
N ARG A 97 -15.72 19.65 -0.48
CA ARG A 97 -16.49 20.59 -1.30
C ARG A 97 -15.79 20.90 -2.62
N GLN A 98 -14.48 21.14 -2.59
CA GLN A 98 -13.68 21.40 -3.79
C GLN A 98 -13.71 20.23 -4.79
N TYR A 99 -13.63 18.99 -4.31
CA TYR A 99 -13.79 17.81 -5.18
C TYR A 99 -15.17 17.74 -5.82
N GLN A 100 -16.24 17.99 -5.05
CA GLN A 100 -17.61 17.97 -5.58
C GLN A 100 -17.83 19.06 -6.64
N GLU A 101 -17.27 20.25 -6.45
CA GLU A 101 -17.34 21.33 -7.43
C GLU A 101 -16.60 20.98 -8.72
N PHE A 102 -15.40 20.41 -8.61
CA PHE A 102 -14.63 19.94 -9.76
C PHE A 102 -15.36 18.85 -10.57
N ASP A 103 -16.03 17.92 -9.89
CA ASP A 103 -16.79 16.85 -10.55
C ASP A 103 -18.05 17.38 -11.24
N ASN A 104 -18.67 18.45 -10.72
CA ASN A 104 -19.85 19.07 -11.32
C ASN A 104 -19.54 19.99 -12.52
N GLU A 105 -18.30 20.44 -12.66
CA GLU A 105 -17.82 21.27 -13.78
C GLU A 105 -17.40 20.44 -15.01
N ASN A 106 -17.29 19.11 -14.89
CA ASN A 106 -16.95 18.17 -15.96
C ASN A 106 -18.17 17.36 -16.45
#